data_AF-A0A7X8K5W9-F1
#
_entry.id   AF-A0A7X8K5W9-F1
#
_cell.length_a   1.000
_cell.length_b   1.000
_cell.length_c   1.000
_cell.angle_alpha   90.00
_cell.angle_beta   90.00
_cell.angle_gamma   90.00
#
_symmetry.space_group_name_H-M   'P 1'
#
loop_
_entity.id
_entity.type
_entity.pdbx_description
1 polymer ?
#
loop_
_entity_poly.entity_id
_entity_poly.type
_entity_poly.pdbx_seq_one_letter_code
_entity_poly.pdbx_strand_id
1 'polypeptide(L)'
;MENTSLNWERIERILTESFREEEARLLRYYYGISLEAPLSEKELSKAVGKRGKKLSAALDKAKGRLFRLLKEEEIEQIVLFGDRQSDDERKGEAEPEEAL
;
A
#
# COMPACT_ATOMS: atom_id res chain seq x y z
N MET A 1 -0.65 -1.99 21.25
CA MET A 1 -0.05 -2.19 19.91
C MET A 1 -1.21 -2.22 18.94
N GLU A 2 -1.43 -1.14 18.20
CA GLU A 2 -2.46 -1.13 17.16
C GLU A 2 -2.08 -2.16 16.11
N ASN A 3 -2.95 -3.13 15.92
CA ASN A 3 -2.79 -4.17 14.92
C ASN A 3 -3.19 -3.50 13.60
N THR A 4 -2.21 -3.03 12.83
CA THR A 4 -2.46 -2.45 11.50
C THR A 4 -2.97 -3.57 10.60
N SER A 5 -4.29 -3.82 10.64
CA SER A 5 -4.93 -4.80 9.78
C SER A 5 -4.77 -4.35 8.34
N LEU A 6 -4.08 -5.18 7.53
CA LEU A 6 -3.96 -4.97 6.09
C LEU A 6 -5.37 -4.89 5.49
N ASN A 7 -5.71 -3.74 4.93
CA ASN A 7 -6.95 -3.57 4.17
C ASN A 7 -6.77 -4.22 2.79
N TRP A 8 -7.29 -5.43 2.65
CA TRP A 8 -7.15 -6.21 1.42
C TRP A 8 -7.86 -5.60 0.22
N GLU A 9 -8.98 -4.89 0.41
CA GLU A 9 -9.68 -4.18 -0.67
C GLU A 9 -8.81 -3.04 -1.22
N ARG A 10 -8.12 -2.32 -0.34
CA ARG A 10 -7.16 -1.27 -0.73
C ARG A 10 -6.02 -1.86 -1.55
N ILE A 11 -5.44 -2.98 -1.10
CA ILE A 11 -4.38 -3.66 -1.85
C ILE A 11 -4.88 -4.09 -3.23
N GLU A 12 -6.08 -4.67 -3.32
CA GLU A 12 -6.67 -5.09 -4.59
C GLU A 12 -6.84 -3.92 -5.58
N ARG A 13 -7.23 -2.74 -5.08
CA ARG A 13 -7.30 -1.52 -5.90
C ARG A 13 -5.93 -1.12 -6.44
N ILE A 14 -4.91 -1.07 -5.58
CA ILE A 14 -3.53 -0.74 -5.99
C ILE A 14 -3.03 -1.73 -7.04
N LEU A 15 -3.29 -3.04 -6.86
CA LEU A 15 -2.92 -4.06 -7.83
C LEU A 15 -3.61 -3.86 -9.18
N THR A 16 -4.87 -3.44 -9.18
CA THR A 16 -5.66 -3.22 -10.39
C THR A 16 -5.20 -1.98 -11.17
N GLU A 17 -4.87 -0.90 -10.46
CA GLU A 17 -4.57 0.40 -11.09
C GLU A 17 -3.08 0.57 -11.43
N SER A 18 -2.18 0.01 -10.61
CA SER A 18 -0.74 0.32 -10.69
C SER A 18 0.10 -0.80 -11.27
N PHE A 19 -0.40 -2.02 -11.36
CA PHE A 19 0.38 -3.19 -11.82
C PHE A 19 -0.06 -3.66 -13.21
N ARG A 20 0.87 -4.27 -13.94
CA ARG A 20 0.49 -5.04 -15.13
C ARG A 20 -0.26 -6.29 -14.68
N GLU A 21 -1.21 -6.75 -15.48
CA GLU A 21 -2.06 -7.91 -15.15
C GLU A 21 -1.25 -9.15 -14.72
N GLU A 22 -0.11 -9.42 -15.36
CA GLU A 22 0.77 -10.54 -14.98
C GLU A 22 1.41 -10.36 -13.59
N GLU A 23 1.83 -9.14 -13.22
CA GLU A 23 2.43 -8.83 -11.92
C GLU A 23 1.37 -8.78 -10.82
N ALA A 24 0.20 -8.21 -11.11
CA ALA A 24 -0.96 -8.20 -10.22
C ALA A 24 -1.40 -9.63 -9.90
N ARG A 25 -1.53 -10.47 -10.93
CA ARG A 25 -1.86 -11.89 -10.78
C ARG A 25 -0.82 -12.64 -9.95
N LEU A 26 0.46 -12.40 -10.18
CA LEU A 26 1.54 -12.99 -9.37
C LEU A 26 1.41 -12.65 -7.88
N LEU A 27 1.11 -11.39 -7.56
CA LEU A 27 0.93 -10.93 -6.18
C LEU A 27 -0.36 -11.48 -5.55
N ARG A 28 -1.48 -11.49 -6.29
CA ARG A 28 -2.74 -12.10 -5.84
C ARG A 28 -2.55 -13.56 -5.48
N TYR A 29 -1.90 -14.32 -6.35
CA TYR A 29 -1.62 -15.74 -6.14
C TYR A 29 -0.66 -15.98 -4.98
N TYR A 30 0.35 -15.14 -4.83
CA TYR A 30 1.33 -15.28 -3.74
C TYR A 30 0.76 -14.95 -2.36
N TYR A 31 -0.11 -13.94 -2.26
CA TYR A 31 -0.70 -13.50 -0.99
C TYR A 31 -2.08 -14.11 -0.72
N GLY A 32 -2.67 -14.82 -1.68
CA GLY A 32 -4.04 -15.35 -1.56
C GLY A 32 -5.11 -14.25 -1.64
N ILE A 33 -4.84 -13.14 -2.31
CA ILE A 33 -5.80 -12.03 -2.40
C ILE A 33 -6.93 -12.44 -3.36
N SER A 34 -8.17 -12.35 -2.88
CA SER A 34 -9.35 -12.82 -3.61
C SER A 34 -9.32 -14.32 -3.94
N LEU A 35 -8.54 -15.10 -3.18
CA LEU A 35 -8.46 -16.55 -3.24
C LEU A 35 -8.76 -17.15 -1.86
N GLU A 36 -9.20 -18.40 -1.82
CA GLU A 36 -9.37 -19.13 -0.55
C GLU A 36 -8.03 -19.31 0.19
N ALA A 37 -6.93 -19.46 -0.55
CA ALA A 37 -5.58 -19.61 0.00
C ALA A 37 -4.48 -19.14 -0.97
N PRO A 38 -3.30 -18.77 -0.45
CA PRO A 38 -2.10 -18.57 -1.26
C PRO A 38 -1.68 -19.83 -2.02
N LEU A 39 -1.16 -19.65 -3.23
CA LEU A 39 -0.61 -20.73 -4.04
C LEU A 39 0.81 -21.10 -3.59
N SER A 40 1.12 -22.40 -3.60
CA SER A 40 2.49 -22.86 -3.39
C SER A 40 3.41 -22.42 -4.53
N GLU A 41 4.72 -22.43 -4.31
CA GLU A 41 5.70 -22.05 -5.35
C GLU A 41 5.55 -22.87 -6.64
N LYS A 42 5.23 -24.17 -6.50
CA LYS A 42 5.01 -25.07 -7.63
C LYS A 42 3.77 -24.68 -8.44
N GLU A 43 2.70 -24.28 -7.77
CA GLU A 43 1.46 -23.85 -8.43
C GLU A 43 1.60 -22.46 -9.03
N LEU A 44 2.25 -21.54 -8.32
CA LEU A 44 2.59 -20.21 -8.81
C LEU A 44 3.42 -20.31 -10.10
N SER A 45 4.45 -21.15 -10.08
CA SER A 45 5.32 -21.44 -11.22
C SER A 45 4.56 -21.94 -12.45
N LYS A 46 3.53 -22.78 -12.25
CA LYS A 46 2.64 -23.22 -13.32
C LYS A 46 1.75 -22.09 -13.82
N ALA A 47 1.16 -21.32 -12.91
CA ALA A 47 0.17 -20.30 -13.22
C ALA A 47 0.75 -19.10 -13.98
N VAL A 48 1.97 -18.68 -13.66
CA VAL A 48 2.67 -17.58 -14.34
C VAL A 48 3.71 -18.03 -15.37
N GLY A 49 3.90 -19.34 -15.56
CA GLY A 49 4.83 -19.89 -16.57
C GLY A 49 6.31 -19.58 -16.32
N LYS A 50 6.68 -19.10 -15.13
CA LYS A 50 8.06 -18.78 -14.73
C LYS A 50 8.53 -19.76 -13.66
N ARG A 51 9.82 -20.12 -13.69
CA ARG A 51 10.39 -21.10 -12.74
C ARG A 51 11.68 -20.60 -12.10
N GLY A 52 11.95 -21.11 -10.90
CA GLY A 52 13.20 -20.90 -10.16
C GLY A 52 13.57 -19.42 -10.06
N LYS A 53 14.81 -19.08 -10.41
CA LYS A 53 15.33 -17.71 -10.29
C LYS A 53 14.50 -16.66 -11.03
N LYS A 54 13.88 -17.00 -12.17
CA LYS A 54 13.04 -16.05 -12.91
C LYS A 54 11.74 -15.74 -12.17
N LEU A 55 11.18 -16.74 -11.49
CA LEU A 55 9.98 -16.57 -10.67
C LEU A 55 10.30 -15.72 -9.44
N SER A 56 11.35 -16.08 -8.70
CA SER A 56 11.80 -15.32 -7.52
C SER A 56 12.11 -13.87 -7.88
N ALA A 57 12.90 -13.61 -8.93
CA ALA A 57 13.21 -12.24 -9.34
C ALA A 57 11.97 -11.42 -9.74
N ALA A 58 11.00 -12.05 -10.43
CA ALA A 58 9.74 -11.39 -10.77
C ALA A 58 8.91 -11.06 -9.52
N LEU A 59 8.85 -12.00 -8.58
CA LEU A 59 8.11 -11.86 -7.34
C LEU A 59 8.73 -10.78 -6.43
N ASP A 60 10.05 -10.79 -6.26
CA ASP A 60 10.77 -9.82 -5.44
C ASP A 60 10.63 -8.41 -6.00
N LYS A 61 10.70 -8.27 -7.33
CA LYS A 61 10.46 -6.99 -8.00
C LYS A 61 9.03 -6.49 -7.76
N ALA A 62 8.04 -7.35 -7.93
CA ALA A 62 6.63 -6.99 -7.74
C ALA A 62 6.34 -6.60 -6.28
N LYS A 63 6.87 -7.37 -5.31
CA LYS A 63 6.77 -7.07 -3.88
C LYS A 63 7.42 -5.74 -3.51
N GLY A 64 8.64 -5.50 -3.98
CA GLY A 64 9.36 -4.27 -3.71
C GLY A 64 8.60 -3.04 -4.24
N ARG A 65 7.97 -3.17 -5.41
CA ARG A 65 7.10 -2.12 -5.96
C ARG A 65 5.85 -1.91 -5.10
N LEU A 66 5.16 -2.97 -4.69
CA LEU A 66 3.96 -2.88 -3.85
C LEU A 66 4.28 -2.19 -2.52
N PHE A 67 5.37 -2.60 -1.87
CA PHE A 67 5.83 -2.00 -0.62
C PHE A 67 6.13 -0.51 -0.76
N ARG A 68 6.76 -0.10 -1.87
CA ARG A 68 7.04 1.32 -2.13
C ARG A 68 5.75 2.12 -2.27
N LEU A 69 4.79 1.64 -3.07
CA LEU A 69 3.50 2.32 -3.25
C LEU A 69 2.73 2.47 -1.94
N LEU A 70 2.69 1.40 -1.13
CA LEU A 70 2.05 1.44 0.18
C LEU A 70 2.71 2.45 1.12
N LYS A 71 4.05 2.54 1.10
CA LYS A 71 4.80 3.53 1.89
C LYS A 71 4.61 4.96 1.39
N GLU A 72 4.62 5.18 0.08
CA GLU A 72 4.38 6.51 -0.51
C GLU A 72 3.00 7.02 -0.10
N GLU A 73 1.97 6.18 -0.18
CA GLU A 73 0.61 6.54 0.24
C GLU A 73 0.50 6.77 1.76
N GLU A 74 1.20 5.98 2.59
CA GLU A 74 1.27 6.21 4.04
C GLU A 74 1.91 7.57 4.38
N ILE A 75 3.01 7.92 3.69
CA ILE A 75 3.67 9.22 3.85
C ILE A 75 2.75 10.36 3.39
N GLU A 76 2.07 10.22 2.25
CA GLU A 76 1.11 11.23 1.77
C GLU A 76 -0.01 11.48 2.77
N GLN A 77 -0.55 10.44 3.40
CA GLN A 77 -1.54 10.59 4.47
C GLN A 77 -0.95 11.37 5.65
N ILE A 78 0.24 11.01 6.14
CA ILE A 78 0.89 11.71 7.25
C ILE A 78 1.10 13.20 6.92
N VAL A 79 1.55 13.54 5.71
CA VAL A 79 1.79 14.94 5.30
C VAL A 79 0.47 15.71 5.19
N LEU A 80 -0.54 15.16 4.50
CA LEU A 80 -1.83 15.82 4.30
C LEU A 80 -2.65 15.99 5.59
N PHE A 81 -2.52 15.06 6.55
CA PHE A 81 -3.17 15.17 7.85
C PHE A 81 -2.33 15.93 8.88
N GLY A 82 -1.00 15.98 8.72
CA GLY A 82 -0.09 16.76 9.57
C GLY A 82 -0.22 18.27 9.36
N ASP A 83 -0.46 18.72 8.12
CA ASP A 83 -0.68 20.16 7.84
C ASP A 83 -2.03 20.67 8.38
N ARG A 84 -3.08 19.84 8.43
CA ARG A 84 -4.41 20.25 8.92
C ARG A 84 -4.51 20.50 10.42
N GLN A 85 -3.56 20.01 11.23
CA GLN A 85 -3.54 20.34 12.66
C GLN A 85 -2.88 21.70 12.95
N SER A 86 -2.19 22.31 11.99
CA SER A 86 -1.46 23.57 12.20
C SER A 86 -2.26 24.84 11.85
N ASP A 87 -3.39 24.71 11.14
CA ASP A 87 -4.24 25.86 10.75
C ASP A 87 -5.37 26.17 11.75
N ASP A 88 -5.80 25.19 12.58
CA ASP A 88 -6.89 25.41 13.55
C ASP A 88 -6.41 26.12 14.83
N GLU A 89 -5.12 26.05 15.17
CA GLU A 89 -4.56 26.78 16.33
C GLU A 89 -4.24 28.27 16.04
N ARG A 90 -4.20 28.71 14.78
CA ARG A 90 -3.87 30.13 14.42
C ARG A 90 -5.06 31.07 14.34
N LYS A 91 -6.27 30.64 14.70
CA LYS A 91 -7.46 31.52 14.74
C LYS A 91 -7.95 31.86 16.15
N GLY A 92 -7.14 31.60 17.18
CA GLY A 92 -7.51 31.83 18.58
C GLY A 92 -6.96 33.09 19.26
N GLU A 93 -6.03 33.84 18.65
CA GLU A 93 -5.38 34.97 19.32
C GLU A 93 -5.19 36.17 18.38
N ALA A 94 -6.26 36.93 18.17
CA ALA A 94 -6.15 38.35 17.83
C ALA A 94 -7.50 39.02 18.09
N GLU A 95 -7.62 39.74 19.21
CA GLU A 95 -7.80 41.20 19.21
C GLU A 95 -7.91 41.75 20.65
N PRO A 96 -7.64 43.06 20.84
CA PRO A 96 -6.79 43.57 21.90
C PRO A 96 -7.58 44.19 23.06
N GLU A 97 -7.05 44.10 24.29
CA GLU A 97 -7.49 44.98 25.37
C GLU A 97 -6.51 46.16 25.49
N GLU A 98 -6.77 47.20 24.69
CA GLU A 98 -6.52 48.57 25.14
C GLU A 98 -7.70 49.01 26.00
N ALA A 99 -7.49 49.23 27.30
CA ALA A 99 -8.38 50.04 28.12
C ALA A 99 -7.60 50.70 29.28
N LEU A 100 -7.30 51.98 29.04
CA LEU A 100 -7.19 53.15 29.95
C LEU A 100 -6.91 52.93 31.46
#